data_AF-A0A031HPE6-F1
#
_entry.id   AF-A0A031HPE6-F1
#
_cell.length_a   1.000
_cell.length_b   1.000
_cell.length_c   1.000
_cell.angle_alpha   90.00
_cell.angle_beta   90.00
_cell.angle_gamma   90.00
#
_symmetry.space_group_name_H-M   'P 1'
#
loop_
_entity.id
_entity.type
_entity.pdbx_description
1 polymer ?
#
loop_
_entity_poly.entity_id
_entity_poly.type
_entity_poly.pdbx_seq_one_letter_code
_entity_poly.pdbx_strand_id
1 'polypeptide(L)'
;MSALALLAACGSASVAERDAAAQTGAAAKPLTIAGLRIGMSAPEGQATLVRDGWNVRTSAGEDWAATVDRETKRQRNVFPIEEPKNGIEALNARKGDEALIVEFQPTPGGDVVKSVKYAAPAAGRTPVQIAAEMTKRYGGPGSSRVGSPTYEGNWCSGGDPCRTVLGNRHANLQAKLDDYGKLNLTLLQGIEADEAWQASIKRAAGSRGPAKSSF
;
A
#
# COMPACT_ATOMS: atom_id res chain seq x y z
N MET A 1 26.50 -3.23 68.15
CA MET A 1 25.15 -2.62 68.15
C MET A 1 24.69 -2.49 66.71
N SER A 2 23.51 -3.04 66.43
CA SER A 2 22.60 -2.79 65.28
C SER A 2 23.09 -3.18 63.87
N ALA A 3 22.33 -3.85 63.00
CA ALA A 3 21.03 -4.50 63.11
C ALA A 3 20.87 -5.48 61.92
N LEU A 4 20.27 -6.64 62.16
CA LEU A 4 19.66 -7.46 61.11
C LEU A 4 18.48 -6.72 60.48
N ALA A 5 18.31 -6.84 59.17
CA ALA A 5 17.00 -6.74 58.53
C ALA A 5 16.91 -7.76 57.39
N LEU A 6 16.11 -8.81 57.62
CA LEU A 6 15.59 -9.68 56.56
C LEU A 6 14.60 -8.89 55.70
N LEU A 7 14.69 -9.03 54.38
CA LEU A 7 13.53 -9.00 53.49
C LEU A 7 13.73 -10.02 52.36
N ALA A 8 13.08 -11.17 52.52
CA ALA A 8 12.71 -12.03 51.41
C ALA A 8 11.27 -11.69 51.02
N ALA A 9 11.02 -11.47 49.72
CA ALA A 9 9.98 -12.16 48.94
C ALA A 9 9.60 -11.40 47.66
N CYS A 10 9.49 -12.20 46.58
CA CYS A 10 8.56 -12.11 45.45
C CYS A 10 8.75 -10.97 44.44
N GLY A 11 9.16 -11.35 43.22
CA GLY A 11 8.97 -10.48 42.07
C GLY A 11 9.67 -10.84 40.75
N SER A 12 10.29 -12.01 40.61
CA SER A 12 10.92 -12.40 39.33
C SER A 12 10.02 -13.35 38.56
N ALA A 13 8.87 -12.86 38.09
CA ALA A 13 8.00 -13.59 37.17
C ALA A 13 7.83 -12.80 35.87
N SER A 14 8.37 -13.40 34.81
CA SER A 14 7.88 -13.37 33.42
C SER A 14 7.74 -12.02 32.69
N VAL A 15 8.87 -11.36 32.43
CA VAL A 15 9.00 -10.51 31.22
C VAL A 15 9.48 -11.36 30.02
N ALA A 16 10.25 -12.42 30.27
CA ALA A 16 10.82 -13.26 29.21
C ALA A 16 9.79 -14.09 28.42
N GLU A 17 8.62 -14.41 28.99
CA GLU A 17 7.59 -15.20 28.28
C GLU A 17 6.72 -14.36 27.33
N ARG A 18 6.62 -13.04 27.53
CA ARG A 18 5.88 -12.16 26.60
C ARG A 18 6.69 -11.80 25.37
N ASP A 19 8.02 -11.70 25.50
CA ASP A 19 8.90 -11.47 24.35
C ASP A 19 9.15 -12.74 23.54
N ALA A 20 9.07 -13.93 24.16
CA ALA A 20 9.16 -15.22 23.47
C ALA A 20 7.92 -15.54 22.61
N ALA A 21 6.74 -15.03 22.98
CA ALA A 21 5.50 -15.22 22.19
C ALA A 21 5.42 -14.30 20.96
N ALA A 22 6.22 -13.23 20.90
CA ALA A 22 6.25 -12.29 19.78
C ALA A 22 7.19 -12.70 18.63
N GLN A 23 7.96 -13.80 18.78
CA GLN A 23 9.06 -14.15 17.88
C GLN A 23 9.00 -15.59 17.35
N THR A 24 7.89 -16.02 16.75
CA THR A 24 7.90 -17.18 15.81
C THR A 24 6.89 -17.06 14.66
N GLY A 25 6.41 -15.85 14.34
CA GLY A 25 5.78 -15.62 13.04
C GLY A 25 6.87 -15.50 11.98
N ALA A 26 6.91 -16.38 10.97
CA ALA A 26 7.72 -16.15 9.79
C ALA A 26 7.39 -14.75 9.25
N ALA A 27 8.39 -13.87 9.13
CA ALA A 27 8.18 -12.52 8.65
C ALA A 27 7.42 -12.56 7.32
N ALA A 28 6.29 -11.84 7.24
CA ALA A 28 5.48 -11.80 6.04
C ALA A 28 6.34 -11.31 4.86
N LYS A 29 6.30 -12.04 3.74
CA LYS A 29 7.05 -11.64 2.55
C LYS A 29 6.59 -10.27 2.07
N PRO A 30 7.50 -9.38 1.64
CA PRO A 30 7.12 -8.06 1.16
C PRO A 30 6.22 -8.17 -0.07
N LEU A 31 5.06 -7.52 -0.02
CA LEU A 31 4.11 -7.51 -1.13
C LEU A 31 4.61 -6.53 -2.20
N THR A 32 4.98 -7.06 -3.37
CA THR A 32 5.54 -6.28 -4.49
C THR A 32 5.04 -6.78 -5.83
N ILE A 33 4.77 -5.88 -6.78
CA ILE A 33 4.42 -6.21 -8.17
C ILE A 33 5.46 -5.56 -9.08
N ALA A 34 6.09 -6.33 -9.96
CA ALA A 34 7.18 -5.86 -10.83
C ALA A 34 8.26 -5.03 -10.09
N GLY A 35 8.63 -5.46 -8.87
CA GLY A 35 9.60 -4.76 -8.01
C GLY A 35 9.06 -3.52 -7.27
N LEU A 36 7.84 -3.09 -7.56
CA LEU A 36 7.19 -1.94 -6.93
C LEU A 36 6.49 -2.32 -5.63
N ARG A 37 6.57 -1.42 -4.64
CA ARG A 37 5.90 -1.55 -3.33
C ARG A 37 5.15 -0.26 -3.01
N ILE A 38 4.15 -0.36 -2.14
CA ILE A 38 3.47 0.82 -1.58
C ILE A 38 4.48 1.72 -0.87
N GLY A 39 4.32 3.04 -1.04
CA GLY A 39 5.18 4.06 -0.46
C GLY A 39 6.53 4.23 -1.16
N MET A 40 6.83 3.46 -2.22
CA MET A 40 7.98 3.71 -3.08
C MET A 40 7.86 5.08 -3.74
N SER A 41 8.94 5.85 -3.84
CA SER A 41 8.89 7.16 -4.50
C SER A 41 8.69 7.03 -6.02
N ALA A 42 8.08 8.03 -6.66
CA ALA A 42 7.91 8.03 -8.12
C ALA A 42 9.22 7.88 -8.92
N PRO A 43 10.33 8.57 -8.57
CA PRO A 43 11.61 8.35 -9.24
C PRO A 43 12.16 6.92 -9.06
N GLU A 44 12.06 6.35 -7.85
CA GLU A 44 12.49 4.98 -7.57
C GLU A 44 11.65 3.96 -8.34
N GLY A 45 10.33 4.16 -8.42
CA GLY A 45 9.41 3.32 -9.17
C GLY A 45 9.69 3.37 -10.68
N GLN A 46 9.87 4.57 -11.23
CA GLN A 46 10.22 4.74 -12.64
C GLN A 46 11.57 4.09 -12.97
N ALA A 47 12.59 4.31 -12.15
CA ALA A 47 13.91 3.71 -12.34
C ALA A 47 13.84 2.17 -12.27
N THR A 48 13.03 1.62 -11.36
CA THR A 48 12.80 0.18 -11.25
C THR A 48 12.21 -0.40 -12.54
N LEU A 49 11.15 0.23 -13.08
CA LEU A 49 10.51 -0.23 -14.31
C LEU A 49 11.42 -0.11 -15.53
N VAL A 50 12.13 1.02 -15.68
CA VAL A 50 13.04 1.23 -16.81
C VAL A 50 14.19 0.21 -16.77
N ARG A 51 14.78 -0.01 -15.59
CA ARG A 51 15.83 -1.03 -15.38
C ARG A 51 15.36 -2.43 -15.77
N ASP A 52 14.11 -2.75 -15.50
CA ASP A 52 13.51 -4.06 -15.79
C ASP A 52 12.98 -4.16 -17.25
N GLY A 53 13.25 -3.15 -18.09
CA GLY A 53 12.94 -3.14 -19.51
C GLY A 53 11.48 -2.81 -19.86
N TRP A 54 10.75 -2.14 -18.97
CA TRP A 54 9.41 -1.65 -19.26
C TRP A 54 9.45 -0.37 -20.11
N ASN A 55 8.53 -0.27 -21.07
CA ASN A 55 8.24 1.01 -21.73
C ASN A 55 7.29 1.81 -20.83
N VAL A 56 7.74 2.94 -20.30
CA VAL A 56 7.02 3.74 -19.30
C VAL A 56 6.53 5.05 -19.90
N ARG A 57 5.24 5.37 -19.68
CA ARG A 57 4.63 6.67 -19.95
C ARG A 57 4.11 7.29 -18.66
N THR A 58 4.40 8.56 -18.44
CA THR A 58 4.00 9.29 -17.24
C THR A 58 2.75 10.13 -17.52
N SER A 59 1.77 10.05 -16.62
CA SER A 59 0.61 10.94 -16.58
C SER A 59 0.84 12.02 -15.53
N ALA A 60 0.66 13.29 -15.92
CA ALA A 60 0.82 14.43 -15.04
C ALA A 60 -0.32 14.49 -13.99
N GLY A 61 0.04 14.73 -12.74
CA GLY A 61 -0.87 14.84 -11.61
C GLY A 61 -0.61 16.12 -10.83
N GLU A 62 -1.36 16.33 -9.76
CA GLU A 62 -1.06 17.42 -8.83
C GLU A 62 0.02 16.98 -7.85
N ASP A 63 0.93 17.89 -7.55
CA ASP A 63 1.84 17.71 -6.43
C ASP A 63 1.14 18.00 -5.09
N TRP A 64 1.91 17.91 -4.00
CA TRP A 64 1.39 18.17 -2.66
C TRP A 64 0.88 19.61 -2.48
N ALA A 65 1.57 20.60 -3.03
CA ALA A 65 1.21 22.00 -2.85
C ALA A 65 -0.11 22.32 -3.55
N ALA A 66 -0.26 21.88 -4.79
CA ALA A 66 -1.49 21.94 -5.58
C ALA A 66 -2.64 21.20 -4.87
N THR A 67 -2.38 20.00 -4.35
CA THR A 67 -3.39 19.20 -3.63
C THR A 67 -3.92 19.92 -2.38
N VAL A 68 -3.03 20.54 -1.60
CA VAL A 68 -3.41 21.32 -0.41
C VAL A 68 -4.12 22.62 -0.79
N ASP A 69 -3.70 23.28 -1.88
CA ASP A 69 -4.33 24.52 -2.35
C ASP A 69 -5.76 24.26 -2.84
N ARG A 70 -5.98 23.17 -3.60
CA ARG A 70 -7.34 22.74 -3.98
C ARG A 70 -8.23 22.54 -2.77
N GLU A 71 -7.76 21.83 -1.74
CA GLU A 71 -8.56 21.61 -0.53
C GLU A 71 -8.82 22.93 0.20
N THR A 72 -7.85 23.85 0.21
CA THR A 72 -8.03 25.20 0.78
C THR A 72 -9.09 26.00 0.01
N LYS A 73 -9.05 26.01 -1.33
CA LYS A 73 -10.06 26.66 -2.19
C LYS A 73 -11.44 26.02 -2.02
N ARG A 74 -11.50 24.69 -1.94
CA ARG A 74 -12.74 23.94 -1.69
C ARG A 74 -13.37 24.32 -0.34
N GLN A 75 -12.58 24.39 0.73
CA GLN A 75 -13.06 24.81 2.06
C GLN A 75 -13.58 26.26 2.07
N ARG A 76 -13.09 27.10 1.15
CA ARG A 76 -13.50 28.51 0.98
C ARG A 76 -14.58 28.71 -0.09
N ASN A 77 -15.08 27.64 -0.71
CA ASN A 77 -16.02 27.69 -1.84
C ASN A 77 -15.52 28.55 -3.02
N VAL A 78 -14.22 28.55 -3.31
CA VAL A 78 -13.64 29.24 -4.47
C VAL A 78 -13.69 28.30 -5.68
N PHE A 79 -14.36 28.71 -6.76
CA PHE A 79 -14.53 27.94 -7.99
C PHE A 79 -14.41 28.82 -9.25
N PRO A 80 -13.94 28.28 -10.40
CA PRO A 80 -13.44 26.91 -10.60
C PRO A 80 -12.10 26.68 -9.88
N ILE A 81 -11.81 25.42 -9.54
CA ILE A 81 -10.52 25.05 -8.95
C ILE A 81 -9.65 24.43 -10.03
N GLU A 82 -8.71 25.23 -10.52
CA GLU A 82 -7.66 24.80 -11.44
C GLU A 82 -6.33 24.81 -10.69
N GLU A 83 -5.69 23.65 -10.63
CA GLU A 83 -4.38 23.49 -10.01
C GLU A 83 -3.34 23.03 -11.03
N PRO A 84 -2.08 23.47 -10.88
CA PRO A 84 -1.01 23.04 -11.76
C PRO A 84 -0.76 21.53 -11.61
N LYS A 85 -0.53 20.86 -12.75
CA LYS A 85 -0.23 19.42 -12.82
C LYS A 85 1.27 19.16 -12.78
N ASN A 86 1.93 19.59 -11.70
CA ASN A 86 3.37 19.50 -11.53
C ASN A 86 3.86 18.18 -10.91
N GLY A 87 2.95 17.35 -10.42
CA GLY A 87 3.24 16.03 -9.86
C GLY A 87 3.04 14.90 -10.87
N ILE A 88 3.09 13.68 -10.37
CA ILE A 88 2.83 12.46 -11.12
C ILE A 88 1.53 11.83 -10.62
N GLU A 89 0.58 11.59 -11.52
CA GLU A 89 -0.64 10.85 -11.20
C GLU A 89 -0.42 9.35 -11.36
N ALA A 90 0.19 8.96 -12.48
CA ALA A 90 0.39 7.56 -12.81
C ALA A 90 1.59 7.31 -13.72
N LEU A 91 2.15 6.10 -13.62
CA LEU A 91 3.00 5.51 -14.65
C LEU A 91 2.20 4.40 -15.35
N ASN A 92 2.06 4.52 -16.66
CA ASN A 92 1.50 3.50 -17.54
C ASN A 92 2.66 2.78 -18.22
N ALA A 93 2.87 1.51 -17.90
CA ALA A 93 3.99 0.73 -18.39
C ALA A 93 3.56 -0.52 -19.14
N ARG A 94 4.31 -0.88 -20.19
CA ARG A 94 4.11 -2.11 -20.96
C ARG A 94 5.41 -2.86 -21.21
N LYS A 95 5.32 -4.18 -21.27
CA LYS A 95 6.41 -5.08 -21.64
C LYS A 95 5.83 -6.31 -22.35
N GLY A 96 5.94 -6.36 -23.69
CA GLY A 96 5.24 -7.36 -24.48
C GLY A 96 3.72 -7.31 -24.24
N ASP A 97 3.13 -8.44 -23.87
CA ASP A 97 1.70 -8.57 -23.52
C ASP A 97 1.39 -8.21 -22.06
N GLU A 98 2.41 -7.84 -21.27
CA GLU A 98 2.24 -7.39 -19.89
C GLU A 98 1.93 -5.89 -19.84
N ALA A 99 0.97 -5.52 -19.01
CA ALA A 99 0.59 -4.15 -18.74
C ALA A 99 0.63 -3.85 -17.24
N LEU A 100 1.05 -2.64 -16.89
CA LEU A 100 1.18 -2.17 -15.53
C LEU A 100 0.69 -0.72 -15.44
N ILE A 101 -0.13 -0.41 -14.43
CA ILE A 101 -0.51 0.94 -14.05
C ILE A 101 -0.07 1.14 -12.61
N VAL A 102 0.75 2.14 -12.37
CA VAL A 102 1.21 2.54 -11.03
C VAL A 102 0.57 3.87 -10.73
N GLU A 103 -0.26 3.95 -9.71
CA GLU A 103 -0.85 5.23 -9.31
C GLU A 103 -0.09 5.79 -8.13
N PHE A 104 0.05 7.11 -8.14
CA PHE A 104 0.78 7.85 -7.13
C PHE A 104 -0.17 8.70 -6.29
N GLN A 105 0.33 9.04 -5.11
CA GLN A 105 -0.28 9.94 -4.18
C GLN A 105 0.74 11.01 -3.78
N PRO A 106 0.37 12.31 -3.85
CA PRO A 106 1.25 13.37 -3.43
C PRO A 106 1.40 13.40 -1.92
N THR A 107 2.63 13.54 -1.44
CA THR A 107 2.97 13.73 -0.02
C THR A 107 3.91 14.93 0.14
N PRO A 108 4.11 15.46 1.36
CA PRO A 108 5.09 16.52 1.58
C PRO A 108 6.51 16.18 1.08
N GLY A 109 6.89 14.90 1.03
CA GLY A 109 8.18 14.43 0.55
C GLY A 109 8.23 14.07 -0.94
N GLY A 110 7.15 14.34 -1.69
CA GLY A 110 6.99 13.96 -3.10
C GLY A 110 5.97 12.84 -3.32
N ASP A 111 5.79 12.46 -4.57
CA ASP A 111 4.79 11.47 -4.99
C ASP A 111 5.25 10.05 -4.64
N VAL A 112 4.37 9.27 -4.02
CA VAL A 112 4.63 7.88 -3.61
C VAL A 112 3.58 6.93 -4.17
N VAL A 113 3.99 5.68 -4.43
CA VAL A 113 3.10 4.63 -4.95
C VAL A 113 1.98 4.34 -3.96
N LYS A 114 0.73 4.53 -4.39
CA LYS A 114 -0.47 4.14 -3.62
C LYS A 114 -1.13 2.86 -4.13
N SER A 115 -0.96 2.57 -5.42
CA SER A 115 -1.50 1.35 -6.02
C SER A 115 -0.67 0.88 -7.20
N VAL A 116 -0.68 -0.44 -7.43
CA VAL A 116 -0.06 -1.07 -8.59
C VAL A 116 -1.03 -2.08 -9.16
N LYS A 117 -1.41 -1.91 -10.43
CA LYS A 117 -2.29 -2.82 -11.18
C LYS A 117 -1.47 -3.46 -12.29
N TYR A 118 -1.41 -4.78 -12.32
CA TYR A 118 -0.68 -5.55 -13.32
C TYR A 118 -1.63 -6.51 -14.02
N ALA A 119 -1.45 -6.68 -15.33
CA ALA A 119 -2.18 -7.64 -16.12
C ALA A 119 -1.22 -8.34 -17.10
N ALA A 120 -1.32 -9.67 -17.17
CA ALA A 120 -0.55 -10.48 -18.12
C ALA A 120 -1.31 -11.75 -18.52
N PRO A 121 -1.05 -12.33 -19.70
CA PRO A 121 -1.63 -13.61 -20.07
C PRO A 121 -1.16 -14.74 -19.14
N ALA A 122 -2.05 -15.70 -18.86
CA ALA A 122 -1.72 -16.90 -18.10
C ALA A 122 -0.71 -17.79 -18.84
N ALA A 123 -0.54 -17.62 -20.16
CA ALA A 123 0.47 -18.33 -20.96
C ALA A 123 0.42 -19.86 -20.78
N GLY A 124 -0.79 -20.43 -20.76
CA GLY A 124 -1.01 -21.87 -20.57
C GLY A 124 -0.90 -22.36 -19.12
N ARG A 125 -0.60 -21.47 -18.15
CA ARG A 125 -0.56 -21.83 -16.72
C ARG A 125 -1.98 -22.08 -16.20
N THR A 126 -2.15 -23.19 -15.48
CA THR A 126 -3.41 -23.54 -14.84
C THR A 126 -3.65 -22.70 -13.58
N PRO A 127 -4.90 -22.57 -13.11
CA PRO A 127 -5.21 -21.92 -11.83
C PRO A 127 -4.38 -22.47 -10.66
N VAL A 128 -4.11 -23.78 -10.64
CA VAL A 128 -3.30 -24.44 -9.60
C VAL A 128 -1.83 -24.05 -9.68
N GLN A 129 -1.27 -23.97 -10.89
CA GLN A 129 0.12 -23.53 -11.10
C GLN A 129 0.30 -22.07 -10.69
N ILE A 130 -0.65 -21.20 -11.04
CA ILE A 130 -0.65 -19.79 -10.64
C ILE A 130 -0.77 -19.67 -9.12
N ALA A 131 -1.68 -20.40 -8.49
CA ALA A 131 -1.84 -20.39 -7.03
C ALA A 131 -0.55 -20.80 -6.31
N ALA A 132 0.14 -21.83 -6.81
CA ALA A 132 1.42 -22.26 -6.28
C ALA A 132 2.52 -21.20 -6.47
N GLU A 133 2.59 -20.56 -7.64
CA GLU A 133 3.53 -19.48 -7.93
C GLU A 133 3.32 -18.28 -6.99
N MET A 134 2.07 -17.85 -6.81
CA MET A 134 1.73 -16.74 -5.92
C MET A 134 2.00 -17.10 -4.46
N THR A 135 1.70 -18.32 -4.03
CA THR A 135 2.01 -18.78 -2.66
C THR A 135 3.51 -18.83 -2.41
N LYS A 136 4.29 -19.27 -3.40
CA LYS A 136 5.75 -19.23 -3.33
C LYS A 136 6.26 -17.80 -3.22
N ARG A 137 5.66 -16.84 -3.94
CA ARG A 137 6.11 -15.44 -3.96
C ARG A 137 5.71 -14.65 -2.72
N TYR A 138 4.46 -14.77 -2.27
CA TYR A 138 3.89 -13.90 -1.23
C TYR A 138 3.55 -14.64 0.08
N GLY A 139 3.77 -15.96 0.14
CA GLY A 139 3.32 -16.79 1.26
C GLY A 139 1.86 -17.23 1.10
N GLY A 140 1.32 -17.89 2.12
CA GLY A 140 -0.08 -18.32 2.13
C GLY A 140 -1.04 -17.11 2.06
N PRO A 141 -2.04 -17.12 1.16
CA PRO A 141 -3.03 -16.06 1.12
C PRO A 141 -3.95 -16.12 2.34
N GLY A 142 -4.43 -14.96 2.81
CA GLY A 142 -5.47 -14.87 3.85
C GLY A 142 -6.82 -15.41 3.37
N SER A 143 -7.04 -15.43 2.04
CA SER A 143 -8.11 -16.22 1.43
C SER A 143 -7.79 -16.57 -0.01
N SER A 144 -8.25 -17.75 -0.44
CA SER A 144 -8.02 -18.24 -1.80
C SER A 144 -9.24 -19.02 -2.29
N ARG A 145 -9.54 -18.88 -3.57
CA ARG A 145 -10.48 -19.71 -4.31
C ARG A 145 -9.79 -20.19 -5.57
N VAL A 146 -9.63 -21.50 -5.69
CA VAL A 146 -9.08 -22.14 -6.89
C VAL A 146 -10.21 -22.95 -7.52
N GLY A 147 -10.61 -22.57 -8.73
CA GLY A 147 -11.57 -23.29 -9.55
C GLY A 147 -11.05 -23.40 -10.99
N SER A 148 -11.62 -24.30 -11.79
CA SER A 148 -11.43 -24.25 -13.24
C SER A 148 -12.57 -23.40 -13.82
N PRO A 149 -12.32 -22.29 -14.55
CA PRO A 149 -11.03 -21.75 -14.99
C PRO A 149 -10.45 -20.62 -14.11
N THR A 150 -11.05 -20.31 -12.96
CA THR A 150 -10.76 -19.08 -12.20
C THR A 150 -9.81 -19.30 -11.00
N TYR A 151 -8.95 -18.34 -10.75
CA TYR A 151 -8.17 -18.25 -9.51
C TYR A 151 -8.41 -16.90 -8.85
N GLU A 152 -8.57 -16.89 -7.52
CA GLU A 152 -8.52 -15.68 -6.70
C GLU A 152 -7.69 -15.93 -5.45
N GLY A 153 -6.78 -15.02 -5.12
CA GLY A 153 -5.98 -15.04 -3.90
C GLY A 153 -5.85 -13.63 -3.32
N ASN A 154 -5.94 -13.52 -1.99
CA ASN A 154 -5.86 -12.24 -1.28
C ASN A 154 -4.82 -12.33 -0.16
N TRP A 155 -3.90 -11.36 -0.11
CA TRP A 155 -2.90 -11.20 0.96
C TRP A 155 -3.07 -9.86 1.66
N CYS A 156 -2.74 -9.87 2.93
CA CYS A 156 -2.80 -8.71 3.80
C CYS A 156 -1.40 -8.44 4.37
N SER A 157 -1.05 -7.17 4.50
CA SER A 157 0.27 -6.79 5.02
C SER A 157 0.38 -7.11 6.51
N GLY A 158 1.58 -7.45 6.97
CA GLY A 158 1.90 -7.53 8.40
C GLY A 158 1.49 -8.81 9.12
N GLY A 159 1.13 -9.89 8.42
CA GLY A 159 0.74 -11.15 9.06
C GLY A 159 -0.63 -11.12 9.76
N ASP A 160 -1.30 -9.95 9.74
CA ASP A 160 -2.66 -9.82 10.22
C ASP A 160 -3.62 -10.53 9.26
N PRO A 161 -4.60 -11.31 9.77
CA PRO A 161 -5.70 -11.78 8.95
C PRO A 161 -6.40 -10.55 8.39
N CYS A 162 -6.74 -10.58 7.10
CA CYS A 162 -7.39 -9.47 6.39
C CYS A 162 -8.53 -8.89 7.23
N ARG A 163 -8.25 -7.78 7.92
CA ARG A 163 -9.14 -7.28 8.96
C ARG A 163 -10.46 -6.91 8.31
N THR A 164 -11.53 -7.48 8.85
CA THR A 164 -12.89 -7.09 8.53
C THR A 164 -13.20 -5.81 9.29
N VAL A 165 -13.06 -4.66 8.65
CA VAL A 165 -13.81 -3.48 9.10
C VAL A 165 -15.22 -3.65 8.57
N LEU A 166 -16.20 -3.84 9.45
CA LEU A 166 -17.62 -4.00 9.11
C LEU A 166 -17.94 -5.20 8.18
N GLY A 167 -17.12 -6.27 8.23
CA GLY A 167 -17.34 -7.49 7.44
C GLY A 167 -16.66 -7.51 6.06
N ASN A 168 -16.04 -6.41 5.62
CA ASN A 168 -15.34 -6.35 4.33
C ASN A 168 -13.84 -6.62 4.50
N ARG A 169 -13.31 -7.62 3.79
CA ARG A 169 -11.88 -7.93 3.76
C ARG A 169 -11.16 -6.93 2.86
N HIS A 170 -10.22 -6.16 3.41
CA HIS A 170 -9.37 -5.28 2.61
C HIS A 170 -8.02 -5.96 2.35
N ALA A 171 -7.88 -6.55 1.17
CA ALA A 171 -6.62 -7.13 0.73
C ALA A 171 -5.64 -6.03 0.29
N ASN A 172 -4.39 -6.08 0.76
CA ASN A 172 -3.33 -5.23 0.24
C ASN A 172 -2.79 -5.76 -1.09
N LEU A 173 -2.91 -7.07 -1.34
CA LEU A 173 -2.61 -7.67 -2.63
C LEU A 173 -3.75 -8.62 -3.02
N GLN A 174 -4.28 -8.45 -4.21
CA GLN A 174 -5.22 -9.38 -4.85
C GLN A 174 -4.58 -9.96 -6.11
N ALA A 175 -4.75 -11.26 -6.32
CA ALA A 175 -4.43 -11.95 -7.56
C ALA A 175 -5.71 -12.58 -8.10
N LYS A 176 -6.04 -12.33 -9.36
CA LYS A 176 -7.21 -12.90 -10.03
C LYS A 176 -6.85 -13.38 -11.43
N LEU A 177 -7.13 -14.64 -11.72
CA LEU A 177 -7.20 -15.14 -13.09
C LEU A 177 -8.65 -14.98 -13.56
N ASP A 178 -8.85 -14.15 -14.58
CA ASP A 178 -10.17 -13.94 -15.18
C ASP A 178 -10.54 -15.02 -16.20
N ASP A 179 -11.81 -15.01 -16.62
CA ASP A 179 -12.36 -15.99 -17.58
C ASP A 179 -11.72 -15.90 -18.98
N TYR A 180 -10.98 -14.82 -19.26
CA TYR A 180 -10.24 -14.62 -20.50
C TYR A 180 -8.78 -15.08 -20.39
N GLY A 181 -8.41 -15.74 -19.28
CA GLY A 181 -7.07 -16.26 -19.08
C GLY A 181 -6.02 -15.18 -18.81
N LYS A 182 -6.42 -14.00 -18.31
CA LYS A 182 -5.47 -12.97 -17.85
C LYS A 182 -5.32 -13.02 -16.34
N LEU A 183 -4.06 -13.07 -15.90
CA LEU A 183 -3.69 -12.88 -14.52
C LEU A 183 -3.61 -11.39 -14.23
N ASN A 184 -4.50 -10.93 -13.35
CA ASN A 184 -4.55 -9.57 -12.84
C ASN A 184 -4.03 -9.57 -11.41
N LEU A 185 -3.06 -8.70 -11.11
CA LEU A 185 -2.57 -8.47 -9.74
C LEU A 185 -2.84 -7.01 -9.36
N THR A 186 -3.36 -6.78 -8.16
CA THR A 186 -3.60 -5.43 -7.63
C THR A 186 -3.00 -5.28 -6.25
N LEU A 187 -2.04 -4.37 -6.10
CA LEU A 187 -1.45 -3.97 -4.83
C LEU A 187 -2.04 -2.62 -4.40
N LEU A 188 -2.46 -2.50 -3.13
CA LEU A 188 -3.16 -1.34 -2.57
C LEU A 188 -2.56 -0.92 -1.22
N GLN A 189 -2.47 0.38 -0.99
CA GLN A 189 -2.05 0.93 0.31
C GLN A 189 -3.09 0.71 1.43
N GLY A 190 -4.36 0.58 1.06
CA GLY A 190 -5.46 0.34 2.01
C GLY A 190 -6.09 1.61 2.56
N ILE A 191 -7.29 1.44 3.14
CA ILE A 191 -8.17 2.55 3.57
C ILE A 191 -7.53 3.41 4.66
N GLU A 192 -6.88 2.79 5.66
CA GLU A 192 -6.27 3.54 6.76
C GLU A 192 -5.19 4.51 6.25
N ALA A 193 -4.42 4.10 5.23
CA ALA A 193 -3.43 4.96 4.59
C ALA A 193 -4.09 6.09 3.76
N ASP A 194 -5.18 5.79 3.05
CA ASP A 194 -5.98 6.80 2.33
C ASP A 194 -6.55 7.85 3.30
N GLU A 195 -7.10 7.41 4.43
CA GLU A 195 -7.66 8.27 5.47
C GLU A 195 -6.59 9.13 6.14
N ALA A 196 -5.44 8.54 6.48
CA ALA A 196 -4.30 9.26 7.03
C ALA A 196 -3.79 10.35 6.08
N TRP A 197 -3.76 10.07 4.78
CA TRP A 197 -3.41 11.05 3.76
C TRP A 197 -4.44 12.17 3.66
N GLN A 198 -5.73 11.86 3.57
CA GLN A 198 -6.80 12.86 3.57
C GLN A 198 -6.74 13.75 4.82
N ALA A 199 -6.50 13.17 5.99
CA ALA A 199 -6.33 13.90 7.23
C ALA A 199 -5.10 14.82 7.19
N SER A 200 -4.01 14.41 6.52
CA SER A 200 -2.83 15.26 6.35
C SER A 200 -3.10 16.47 5.46
N ILE A 201 -3.86 16.30 4.36
CA ILE A 201 -4.26 17.40 3.47
C ILE A 201 -5.12 18.40 4.24
N LYS A 202 -6.16 17.91 4.94
CA LYS A 202 -7.06 18.78 5.71
C LYS A 202 -6.32 19.59 6.77
N ARG A 203 -5.36 18.96 7.47
CA ARG A 203 -4.50 19.66 8.44
C ARG A 203 -3.64 20.74 7.78
N ALA A 204 -3.03 20.45 6.63
CA ALA A 204 -2.20 21.39 5.90
C ALA A 204 -3.01 22.54 5.26
N ALA A 205 -4.26 22.29 4.83
CA ALA A 205 -5.17 23.32 4.36
C ALA A 205 -5.64 24.21 5.53
N GLY A 206 -5.98 23.61 6.68
CA GLY A 206 -6.41 24.33 7.88
C GLY A 206 -5.34 25.22 8.50
N SER A 207 -4.06 24.86 8.40
CA SER A 207 -2.95 25.70 8.88
C SER A 207 -2.70 26.94 8.01
N ARG A 208 -3.28 27.02 6.81
CA ARG A 208 -3.28 28.19 5.92
C ARG A 208 -4.49 29.12 6.13
N GLY A 209 -5.28 28.90 7.19
CA GLY A 209 -6.31 29.86 7.61
C GLY A 209 -5.72 31.25 7.84
N PRO A 210 -6.48 32.34 7.62
CA PRO A 210 -5.98 33.68 7.91
C PRO A 210 -5.51 33.74 9.36
N ALA A 211 -4.29 34.24 9.58
CA ALA A 211 -3.82 34.55 10.92
C ALA A 211 -4.93 35.35 11.62
N LYS A 212 -5.40 34.87 12.78
CA LYS A 212 -6.36 35.64 13.58
C LYS A 212 -5.71 36.99 13.83
N SER A 213 -6.22 38.01 13.14
CA SER A 213 -5.88 39.38 13.41
C SER A 213 -6.40 39.66 14.82
N SER A 214 -5.50 39.66 15.79
CA SER A 214 -5.74 40.21 17.11
C SER A 214 -5.76 41.72 16.96
N PHE A 215 -6.95 42.28 16.77
CA PHE A 215 -7.27 43.66 17.13
C PHE A 215 -7.72 43.69 18.60
#